data_AF-A0A850F5Q7-F1
#
_entry.id   AF-A0A850F5Q7-F1
#
_cell.length_a   1.000
_cell.length_b   1.000
_cell.length_c   1.000
_cell.angle_alpha   90.00
_cell.angle_beta   90.00
_cell.angle_gamma   90.00
#
_symmetry.space_group_name_H-M   'P 1'
#
loop_
_entity.id
_entity.type
_entity.pdbx_description
1 polymer ?
#
loop_
_entity_poly.entity_id
_entity_poly.type
_entity_poly.pdbx_seq_one_letter_code
_entity_poly.pdbx_strand_id
1 'polypeptide(L)'
;MAKSSDVHDLFNAYQKQTRKMPAKGVYASKQRRDEVQAAHVRKIMRTRRRSVGKSNKLGFRFTAEMRVALICDMNCWALICRSNRNQVANNGEVV
;
A
#
# COMPACT_ATOMS: atom_id res chain seq x y z
N MET A 1 13.51 -7.46 -25.11
CA MET A 1 12.90 -7.02 -23.84
C MET A 1 12.26 -5.65 -24.06
N ALA A 2 10.94 -5.54 -23.98
CA ALA A 2 10.28 -4.23 -24.05
C ALA A 2 10.74 -3.37 -22.86
N LYS A 3 11.06 -2.08 -23.11
CA LYS A 3 11.41 -1.14 -22.04
C LYS A 3 10.21 -1.03 -21.10
N SER A 4 10.42 -1.26 -19.80
CA SER A 4 9.36 -1.09 -18.80
C SER A 4 8.91 0.36 -18.80
N SER A 5 7.64 0.61 -19.14
CA SER A 5 7.03 1.94 -19.04
C SER A 5 6.53 2.17 -17.61
N ASP A 6 6.49 3.43 -17.17
CA ASP A 6 6.01 3.84 -15.84
C ASP A 6 4.59 3.31 -15.57
N VAL A 7 3.73 3.31 -16.60
CA VAL A 7 2.36 2.76 -16.54
C VAL A 7 2.34 1.26 -16.23
N HIS A 8 3.27 0.49 -16.81
CA HIS A 8 3.37 -0.94 -16.55
C HIS A 8 3.82 -1.23 -15.12
N ASP A 9 4.75 -0.43 -14.60
CA ASP A 9 5.22 -0.55 -13.21
C ASP A 9 4.11 -0.14 -12.22
N LEU A 10 3.32 0.90 -12.52
CA LEU A 10 2.14 1.31 -11.75
C LEU A 10 1.06 0.22 -11.74
N PHE A 11 0.74 -0.37 -12.90
CA PHE A 11 -0.26 -1.43 -12.99
C PHE A 11 0.15 -2.68 -12.20
N ASN A 12 1.41 -3.10 -12.32
CA ASN A 12 1.95 -4.22 -11.55
C ASN A 12 1.93 -3.95 -10.04
N ALA A 13 2.25 -2.71 -9.63
CA ALA A 13 2.17 -2.30 -8.23
C ALA A 13 0.73 -2.34 -7.71
N TYR A 14 -0.22 -1.83 -8.50
CA TYR A 14 -1.65 -1.85 -8.17
C TYR A 14 -2.17 -3.27 -7.99
N GLN A 15 -1.85 -4.18 -8.92
CA GLN A 15 -2.24 -5.59 -8.80
C GLN A 15 -1.67 -6.24 -7.52
N LYS A 16 -0.41 -5.94 -7.15
CA LYS A 16 0.19 -6.45 -5.91
C LYS A 16 -0.42 -5.88 -4.63
N GLN A 17 -0.96 -4.66 -4.69
CA GLN A 17 -1.57 -3.99 -3.54
C GLN A 17 -2.82 -4.74 -3.04
N THR A 18 -3.51 -5.48 -3.92
CA THR A 18 -4.88 -5.97 -3.68
C THR A 18 -5.08 -6.97 -2.53
N ARG A 19 -4.04 -7.46 -1.83
CA ARG A 19 -4.23 -8.41 -0.72
C ARG A 19 -3.21 -8.29 0.42
N LYS A 20 -3.06 -7.11 1.02
CA LYS A 20 -2.46 -7.00 2.36
C LYS A 20 -3.52 -6.70 3.43
N MET A 21 -4.62 -7.46 3.42
CA MET A 21 -5.41 -7.61 4.65
C MET A 21 -4.58 -8.47 5.59
N PRO A 22 -4.08 -7.96 6.73
CA PRO A 22 -3.37 -8.79 7.68
C PRO A 22 -4.30 -9.92 8.10
N ALA A 23 -3.83 -11.17 7.99
CA ALA A 23 -4.61 -12.32 8.42
C ALA A 23 -5.03 -12.09 9.88
N LYS A 24 -6.35 -12.06 10.13
CA LYS A 24 -6.91 -11.94 11.49
C LYS A 24 -6.44 -13.14 12.29
N GLY A 25 -5.35 -12.99 13.05
CA GLY A 25 -4.86 -14.03 13.97
C GLY A 25 -3.34 -14.14 14.12
N VAL A 26 -2.57 -13.99 13.05
CA VAL A 26 -1.11 -14.31 13.09
C VAL A 26 -0.28 -13.23 13.78
N TYR A 27 -0.80 -11.99 13.83
CA TYR A 27 -0.16 -10.84 14.46
C TYR A 27 -1.10 -10.13 15.45
N ALA A 28 -1.87 -10.88 16.24
CA ALA A 28 -2.82 -10.29 17.19
C ALA A 28 -2.10 -9.42 18.24
N SER A 29 -0.99 -9.90 18.79
CA SER A 29 -0.21 -9.14 19.77
C SER A 29 0.52 -7.96 19.12
N LYS A 30 0.55 -6.82 19.81
CA LYS A 30 1.24 -5.59 19.35
C LYS A 30 2.74 -5.85 19.12
N GLN A 31 3.38 -6.53 20.06
CA GLN A 31 4.80 -6.87 19.99
C GLN A 31 5.17 -7.66 18.73
N ARG A 32 4.36 -8.67 18.38
CA ARG A 32 4.60 -9.48 17.17
C ARG A 32 4.42 -8.66 15.89
N ARG A 33 3.47 -7.72 15.87
CA ARG A 33 3.32 -6.77 14.74
C ARG A 33 4.55 -5.91 14.57
N ASP A 34 5.06 -5.35 15.66
CA ASP A 34 6.22 -4.46 15.65
C ASP A 34 7.49 -5.20 15.21
N GLU A 35 7.71 -6.42 15.69
CA GLU A 35 8.83 -7.28 15.26
C GLU A 35 8.80 -7.61 13.77
N VAL A 36 7.62 -8.01 13.27
CA VAL A 36 7.43 -8.38 11.86
C VAL A 36 7.56 -7.16 10.96
N GLN A 37 7.02 -6.02 11.38
CA GLN A 37 7.17 -4.75 10.68
C GLN A 37 8.63 -4.33 10.64
N ALA A 38 9.36 -4.42 11.75
CA ALA A 38 10.79 -4.11 11.80
C ALA A 38 11.62 -5.07 10.91
N ALA A 39 11.28 -6.36 10.87
CA ALA A 39 11.92 -7.32 9.97
C ALA A 39 11.62 -7.00 8.49
N HIS A 40 10.38 -6.64 8.17
CA HIS A 40 9.97 -6.24 6.83
C HIS A 40 10.71 -4.98 6.36
N VAL A 41 10.78 -3.95 7.22
CA VAL A 41 11.51 -2.71 6.95
C VAL A 41 12.99 -2.98 6.70
N ARG A 42 13.64 -3.82 7.53
CA ARG A 42 15.05 -4.22 7.32
C ARG A 42 15.27 -4.93 5.99
N LYS A 43 14.36 -5.82 5.59
CA LYS A 43 14.40 -6.48 4.27
C LYS A 43 14.32 -5.46 3.14
N ILE A 44 13.36 -4.53 3.21
CA ILE A 44 13.20 -3.45 2.22
C ILE A 44 14.47 -2.62 2.13
N MET A 45 15.03 -2.17 3.26
CA MET A 45 16.26 -1.36 3.29
C MET A 45 17.46 -2.08 2.67
N ARG A 46 17.61 -3.39 2.91
CA ARG A 46 18.65 -4.21 2.26
C ARG A 46 18.44 -4.32 0.75
N THR A 47 17.21 -4.56 0.31
CA THR A 47 16.89 -4.60 -1.12
C THR A 47 17.17 -3.26 -1.80
N ARG A 48 16.84 -2.13 -1.14
CA ARG A 48 17.17 -0.78 -1.62
C ARG A 48 18.68 -0.58 -1.78
N ARG A 49 19.47 -0.94 -0.76
CA ARG A 49 20.95 -0.86 -0.80
C ARG A 49 21.61 -1.74 -1.85
N ARG A 50 20.96 -2.81 -2.31
CA ARG A 50 21.50 -3.66 -3.40
C ARG A 50 21.23 -3.11 -4.80
N SER A 51 20.34 -2.13 -4.94
CA SER A 51 19.93 -1.59 -6.24
C SER A 51 20.75 -0.39 -6.73
N VAL A 52 21.66 0.14 -5.92
CA VAL A 52 22.53 1.27 -6.30
C VAL A 52 23.57 0.91 -7.37
N GLY A 53 23.78 -0.38 -7.66
CA GLY A 53 24.60 -0.86 -8.77
C GLY A 53 23.76 -1.43 -9.90
N LYS A 54 23.78 -0.78 -11.07
CA LYS A 54 23.04 -1.05 -12.33
C LYS A 54 21.66 -0.39 -12.44
N SER A 55 21.70 0.86 -12.90
CA SER A 55 20.60 1.55 -13.62
C SER A 55 19.21 1.43 -12.99
N ASN A 56 19.01 2.17 -11.90
CA ASN A 56 17.79 2.74 -11.26
C ASN A 56 16.38 2.11 -11.43
N LYS A 57 16.23 0.91 -11.98
CA LYS A 57 14.96 0.23 -12.25
C LYS A 57 14.22 -0.14 -10.96
N LEU A 58 14.95 -0.33 -9.86
CA LEU A 58 14.34 -0.55 -8.56
C LEU A 58 13.77 0.73 -7.96
N GLY A 59 14.40 1.88 -8.20
CA GLY A 59 13.92 3.20 -7.78
C GLY A 59 12.58 3.53 -8.42
N PHE A 60 12.48 3.40 -9.75
CA PHE A 60 11.23 3.63 -10.48
C PHE A 60 10.08 2.71 -10.01
N ARG A 61 10.36 1.42 -9.83
CA ARG A 61 9.36 0.46 -9.31
C ARG A 61 8.91 0.80 -7.89
N PHE A 62 9.83 1.25 -7.04
CA PHE A 62 9.51 1.65 -5.68
C PHE A 62 8.68 2.94 -5.63
N THR A 63 9.00 3.91 -6.50
CA THR A 63 8.19 5.12 -6.67
C THR A 63 6.79 4.79 -7.14
N ALA A 64 6.64 3.87 -8.10
CA ALA A 64 5.34 3.38 -8.55
C ALA A 64 4.56 2.70 -7.41
N GLU A 65 5.21 1.84 -6.62
CA GLU A 65 4.59 1.19 -5.46
C GLU A 65 4.14 2.21 -4.39
N MET A 66 4.95 3.22 -4.06
CA MET A 66 4.56 4.28 -3.12
C MET A 66 3.40 5.13 -3.64
N ARG A 67 3.41 5.50 -4.93
CA ARG A 67 2.35 6.28 -5.56
C ARG A 67 1.02 5.53 -5.51
N VAL A 68 1.03 4.26 -5.88
CA VAL A 68 -0.15 3.39 -5.82
C VAL A 68 -0.68 3.27 -4.39
N ALA A 69 0.20 3.07 -3.40
CA ALA A 69 -0.22 2.98 -2.01
C ALA A 69 -0.92 4.26 -1.53
N LEU A 70 -0.35 5.42 -1.83
CA LEU A 70 -0.95 6.71 -1.49
C LEU A 70 -2.33 6.91 -2.15
N ILE A 71 -2.48 6.57 -3.43
CA ILE A 71 -3.76 6.66 -4.15
C ILE A 71 -4.81 5.76 -3.49
N CYS A 72 -4.43 4.52 -3.16
CA CYS A 72 -5.34 3.58 -2.48
C CYS A 72 -5.76 4.09 -1.09
N ASP A 73 -4.84 4.67 -0.32
CA ASP A 73 -5.16 5.25 1.00
C ASP A 73 -6.11 6.45 0.87
N MET A 74 -5.86 7.36 -0.07
CA MET A 74 -6.75 8.49 -0.34
C MET A 74 -8.15 8.03 -0.77
N ASN A 75 -8.23 7.01 -1.64
CA ASN A 75 -9.51 6.46 -2.08
C ASN A 75 -10.27 5.79 -0.92
N CYS A 76 -9.56 5.10 -0.02
CA CYS A 76 -10.14 4.51 1.18
C CYS A 76 -10.72 5.59 2.11
N TRP A 77 -9.96 6.65 2.39
CA TRP A 77 -10.43 7.79 3.16
C TRP A 77 -11.65 8.46 2.52
N ALA A 78 -11.64 8.65 1.19
CA ALA A 78 -12.78 9.20 0.48
C ALA A 78 -14.03 8.32 0.59
N LEU A 79 -13.88 6.98 0.56
CA LEU A 79 -14.98 6.04 0.79
C LEU A 79 -15.54 6.15 2.20
N ILE A 80 -14.67 6.21 3.22
CA ILE A 80 -15.07 6.38 4.62
C ILE A 80 -15.85 7.70 4.79
N CYS A 81 -15.34 8.81 4.25
CA CYS A 81 -16.02 10.10 4.34
C CYS A 81 -17.37 10.13 3.61
N ARG A 82 -17.53 9.39 2.50
CA ARG A 82 -18.82 9.22 1.83
C ARG A 82 -19.78 8.36 2.66
N SER A 83 -19.31 7.24 3.21
CA SER A 83 -20.09 6.36 4.08
C SER A 83 -20.60 7.09 5.31
N ASN A 84 -19.75 7.87 5.98
CA ASN A 84 -20.13 8.63 7.17
C ASN A 84 -21.17 9.70 6.84
N ARG A 85 -21.04 10.40 5.71
CA ARG A 85 -22.05 11.37 5.24
C ARG A 85 -23.40 10.71 4.97
N ASN A 86 -23.41 9.55 4.32
CA ASN A 86 -24.64 8.81 4.05
C ASN A 86 -25.30 8.29 5.34
N GLN A 87 -24.51 7.86 6.33
CA GLN A 87 -25.05 7.48 7.66
C GLN A 87 -25.68 8.67 8.38
N VAL A 88 -25.06 9.84 8.34
CA VAL A 88 -25.62 11.06 8.96
C VAL A 88 -26.91 11.50 8.24
N ALA A 89 -26.95 11.43 6.90
CA ALA A 89 -28.15 11.75 6.13
C ALA A 89 -29.32 10.80 6.47
N ASN A 90 -29.06 9.48 6.49
CA ASN A 90 -30.09 8.49 6.80
C ASN A 90 -30.56 8.55 8.26
N ASN A 91 -29.69 8.94 9.20
CA ASN A 91 -30.07 9.09 10.61
C ASN A 91 -30.84 10.39 10.89
N GLY A 92 -30.80 11.37 9.98
CA GLY A 92 -31.58 12.61 10.05
C GLY A 92 -32.99 12.48 9.46
N GLU A 93 -33.28 11.42 8.70
CA GLU A 93 -34.60 11.13 8.12
C GLU A 93 -35.47 10.25 9.03
N VAL A 94 -34.96 9.80 10.17
CA VAL A 94 -35.77 9.10 11.20
C VAL A 94 -36.41 10.15 12.11
N VAL A 95 -37.45 10.83 11.60
CA VAL A 95 -38.43 11.62 12.37
C VAL A 95 -39.81 11.05 12.12
#